data_AF-A0AAD0APU3-F1
#
_entry.id   AF-A0AAD0APU3-F1
#
_cell.length_a   1.000
_cell.length_b   1.000
_cell.length_c   1.000
_cell.angle_alpha   90.00
_cell.angle_beta   90.00
_cell.angle_gamma   90.00
#
_symmetry.space_group_name_H-M   'P 1'
#
loop_
_entity.id
_entity.type
_entity.pdbx_description
1 polymer ?
#
loop_
_entity_poly.entity_id
_entity_poly.type
_entity_poly.pdbx_seq_one_letter_code
_entity_poly.pdbx_strand_id
1 'polypeptide(L)' 'MLEIRKISENFYLVDGEYTASTFNDAVIIANQSKGKIKNFELGYMEISLWRKIKNKLNFPFLLLESWM' A
#
# COMPACT_ATOMS: atom_id res chain seq x y z
N MET A 1 14.11 13.54 -13.15
CA MET A 1 14.64 13.41 -11.78
C MET A 1 13.43 13.02 -10.94
N LEU A 2 13.46 11.87 -10.27
CA LEU A 2 12.27 11.37 -9.60
C LEU A 2 11.95 12.20 -8.38
N GLU A 3 10.74 12.74 -8.32
CA GLU A 3 10.29 13.57 -7.21
C GLU A 3 9.63 12.70 -6.14
N ILE A 4 10.26 12.63 -4.96
CA ILE A 4 9.67 12.04 -3.77
C ILE A 4 9.15 13.18 -2.90
N ARG A 5 7.83 13.23 -2.70
CA ARG A 5 7.16 14.26 -1.91
C ARG A 5 6.44 13.61 -0.73
N LYS A 6 6.72 14.08 0.49
CA LYS A 6 5.93 13.65 1.66
C LYS A 6 4.55 14.27 1.59
N ILE A 7 3.51 13.45 1.60
CA ILE A 7 2.09 13.88 1.51
C ILE A 7 1.33 13.71 2.82
N SER A 8 1.79 12.81 3.69
CA SER A 8 1.20 12.61 5.01
C SER A 8 2.25 12.08 5.98
N GLU A 9 1.90 11.99 7.26
CA GLU A 9 2.77 11.49 8.33
C GLU A 9 3.36 10.12 7.99
N ASN A 10 2.55 9.26 7.35
CA ASN A 10 2.88 7.89 7.00
C ASN A 10 2.93 7.62 5.48
N PHE A 11 2.93 8.67 4.63
CA PHE A 11 2.86 8.46 3.18
C PHE A 11 3.77 9.41 2.40
N TYR A 12 4.45 8.83 1.41
CA TYR A 12 5.29 9.50 0.42
C TYR A 12 4.70 9.25 -0.97
N LEU A 13 4.62 10.31 -1.76
CA LEU A 13 4.26 10.29 -3.16
C LEU A 13 5.54 10.25 -3.98
N VAL A 14 5.62 9.35 -4.96
CA VAL A 14 6.76 9.17 -5.85
C VAL A 14 6.28 9.43 -7.27
N ASP A 15 6.90 10.40 -7.92
CA ASP A 15 6.65 10.77 -9.33
C ASP A 15 5.19 11.16 -9.64
N GLY A 16 4.40 11.51 -8.62
CA GLY A 16 2.98 11.83 -8.77
C GLY A 16 2.06 10.62 -8.96
N GLU A 17 2.60 9.42 -9.17
CA GLU A 17 1.85 8.22 -9.55
C GLU A 17 1.80 7.16 -8.44
N TYR A 18 2.86 7.04 -7.65
CA TYR A 18 3.01 5.94 -6.69
C TYR A 18 3.00 6.46 -5.25
N THR A 19 2.44 5.67 -4.34
CA THR A 19 2.43 5.98 -2.91
C THR A 19 3.19 4.91 -2.12
N ALA A 20 4.04 5.35 -1.20
CA ALA A 20 4.82 4.49 -0.31
C ALA A 20 4.55 4.83 1.15
N SER A 21 4.48 3.83 2.01
CA SER A 21 4.31 4.02 3.46
C SER A 21 5.59 4.45 4.18
N THR A 22 6.74 4.23 3.54
CA THR A 22 8.07 4.39 4.16
C THR A 22 9.01 5.06 3.17
N PHE A 23 9.94 5.89 3.66
CA PHE A 23 10.87 6.61 2.80
C PHE A 23 11.77 5.66 1.99
N ASN A 24 12.22 4.55 2.59
CA ASN A 24 12.99 3.53 1.88
C ASN A 24 12.20 2.92 0.71
N ASP A 25 10.92 2.61 0.92
CA ASP A 25 10.07 2.08 -0.14
C ASP A 25 9.86 3.12 -1.24
N ALA A 26 9.74 4.39 -0.88
CA ALA A 26 9.66 5.49 -1.85
C ALA A 26 10.92 5.59 -2.72
N VAL A 27 12.10 5.42 -2.12
CA VAL A 27 13.40 5.40 -2.82
C VAL A 27 13.54 4.17 -3.72
N ILE A 28 13.08 3.00 -3.27
CA ILE A 28 13.05 1.77 -4.08
C ILE A 28 12.13 1.94 -5.29
N ILE A 29 10.90 2.42 -5.07
CA ILE A 29 9.92 2.67 -6.15
C ILE A 29 10.45 3.70 -7.14
N ALA A 30 11.05 4.78 -6.65
CA ALA A 30 11.71 5.77 -7.50
C ALA A 30 12.82 5.11 -8.33
N ASN A 31 13.75 4.40 -7.72
CA ASN A 31 14.83 3.77 -8.49
C ASN A 31 14.36 2.66 -9.45
N GLN A 32 13.26 1.97 -9.13
CA GLN A 32 12.65 0.95 -9.99
C GLN A 32 11.84 1.55 -11.15
N SER A 33 11.22 2.73 -10.99
CA SER A 33 10.47 3.38 -12.08
C SER A 33 11.38 3.82 -13.23
N LYS A 34 12.65 4.15 -12.95
CA LYS A 34 13.70 4.33 -13.96
C LYS A 34 13.97 3.08 -14.82
N GLY A 35 13.56 1.89 -14.37
CA GLY A 35 13.98 0.60 -14.91
C GLY A 35 12.91 -0.30 -15.54
N LYS A 36 11.64 0.12 -15.64
CA LYS A 36 10.45 -0.70 -15.95
C LYS A 36 9.93 -1.46 -14.73
N ILE A 37 8.80 -1.01 -14.18
CA ILE A 37 7.94 -1.84 -13.34
C ILE A 37 7.06 -2.69 -14.28
N LYS A 38 7.68 -3.68 -14.91
CA LYS A 38 6.98 -4.80 -15.54
C LYS A 38 7.00 -5.91 -14.50
N ASN A 39 5.92 -6.06 -13.73
CA ASN A 39 5.65 -7.24 -12.89
C ASN A 39 6.25 -7.30 -11.46
N PHE A 40 6.45 -6.20 -10.73
CA PHE A 40 6.64 -6.30 -9.27
C PHE A 40 5.29 -6.57 -8.60
N GLU A 41 4.92 -7.84 -8.52
CA GLU A 41 3.94 -8.52 -7.64
C GLU A 41 2.91 -7.66 -6.86
N LEU A 42 2.17 -6.78 -7.55
CA LEU A 42 0.96 -6.15 -7.00
C LEU A 42 -0.08 -7.19 -6.60
N GLY A 43 -0.07 -8.38 -7.22
CA GLY A 43 -0.98 -9.47 -6.88
C GLY A 43 -0.86 -9.94 -5.41
N TYR A 44 0.33 -9.97 -4.82
CA TYR A 44 0.48 -10.44 -3.43
C TYR A 44 0.12 -9.35 -2.41
N MET A 45 0.47 -8.08 -2.71
CA MET A 45 0.16 -6.93 -1.85
C MET A 45 -1.33 -6.55 -1.91
N GLU A 46 -1.95 -6.56 -3.10
CA GLU A 46 -3.40 -6.32 -3.23
C GLU A 46 -4.21 -7.39 -2.51
N ILE A 47 -3.93 -8.69 -2.73
CA ILE A 47 -4.68 -9.77 -2.06
C ILE A 47 -4.54 -9.66 -0.54
N SER A 48 -3.35 -9.35 -0.02
CA SER A 48 -3.14 -9.20 1.42
C SER A 48 -3.82 -7.95 2.00
N LEU A 49 -3.84 -6.83 1.28
CA LEU A 49 -4.57 -5.61 1.67
C LEU A 49 -6.09 -5.82 1.64
N TRP A 50 -6.63 -6.39 0.57
CA TRP A 50 -8.07 -6.70 0.45
C TRP A 50 -8.52 -7.68 1.54
N ARG A 51 -7.70 -8.70 1.85
CA ARG A 51 -7.98 -9.63 2.95
C ARG A 51 -7.99 -8.93 4.32
N LYS A 52 -7.05 -8.01 4.53
CA LYS A 52 -6.95 -7.23 5.79
C LYS A 52 -8.14 -6.27 5.96
N ILE A 53 -8.58 -5.64 4.88
CA ILE A 53 -9.77 -4.77 4.86
C ILE A 53 -11.04 -5.59 5.11
N LYS A 54 -11.21 -6.72 4.40
CA LYS A 54 -12.36 -7.61 4.56
C LYS A 54 -12.48 -8.14 5.99
N ASN A 55 -11.37 -8.56 6.60
CA ASN A 55 -11.37 -9.01 7.99
C ASN A 55 -11.73 -7.89 8.97
N LYS A 56 -11.30 -6.65 8.71
CA LYS A 56 -11.64 -5.50 9.56
C LYS A 56 -13.12 -5.13 9.49
N LEU A 57 -13.72 -5.23 8.30
CA LEU A 57 -15.16 -5.00 8.09
C LEU A 57 -16.03 -6.11 8.69
N ASN A 58 -15.58 -7.36 8.65
CA ASN A 58 -16.30 -8.49 9.22
C ASN A 58 -16.16 -8.60 10.75
N PHE A 59 -15.17 -7.93 11.36
CA PHE A 59 -14.94 -7.96 12.80
C PHE A 59 -16.15 -7.54 13.65
N PRO A 60 -16.84 -6.41 13.39
CA PRO A 60 -18.05 -6.05 14.15
C PRO A 60 -19.17 -7.08 14.00
N PHE A 61 -19.33 -7.71 12.83
CA PHE A 61 -20.36 -8.74 12.61
C PHE A 61 -20.07 -10.03 13.37
N LEU A 62 -18.80 -10.47 13.40
CA LEU A 62 -18.34 -11.58 14.23
C LEU A 62 -18.59 -11.35 15.72
N LEU A 63 -18.40 -10.11 16.16
CA LEU A 63 -18.62 -9.72 17.56
C LEU A 63 -20.11 -9.67 17.92
N LEU A 64 -20.98 -9.30 16.96
CA LEU A 64 -22.43 -9.36 17.14
C LEU A 64 -22.96 -10.80 17.16
N GLU A 65 -22.48 -11.69 16.28
CA GLU A 65 -22.87 -13.11 16.29
C GLU A 65 -22.44 -13.82 17.58
N SER A 66 -21.33 -13.43 18.21
CA SER A 66 -20.90 -14.06 19.48
C SER A 66 -21.70 -13.58 20.70
N TRP A 67 -22.53 -12.55 20.55
CA TRP A 67 -23.40 -12.01 21.59
C TRP A 67 -24.86 -12.49 21.45
N MET A 68 -25.20 -13.09 20.31
CA MET A 68 -26.48 -13.78 20.05
C MET A 68 -26.39 -15.25 20.46
#